data_AF-A0A961DKL1-F1
#
_entry.id   AF-A0A961DKL1-F1
#
_cell.length_a   1.000
_cell.length_b   1.000
_cell.length_c   1.000
_cell.angle_alpha   90.00
_cell.angle_beta   90.00
_cell.angle_gamma   90.00
#
_symmetry.space_group_name_H-M   'P 1'
#
loop_
_entity.id
_entity.type
_entity.pdbx_description
1 polymer ?
#
loop_
_entity_poly.entity_id
_entity_poly.type
_entity_poly.pdbx_seq_one_letter_code
_entity_poly.pdbx_strand_id
1 'polypeptide(L)'
;MTCTLDDVLEIKPRTGRHESQIRTLQELHARYRFRPIRIVETGTIRNDHTNYRMGDGWATWTWLLWAKASKSHVWTCDIDPAAIALCRKVTKDSPFIDYVVSDSVTFLRDFQETIHLLYLDSFDAGPPGDPRVKEACQHQLREIEAAYDKLDDDALVVLDDVPNDLRNGKGELSV
;
A
#
# COMPACT_ATOMS: atom_id res chain seq x y z
N MET A 1 -15.35 -16.65 -16.10
CA MET A 1 -15.82 -15.28 -15.78
C MET A 1 -14.61 -14.38 -15.68
N THR A 2 -14.63 -13.26 -16.39
CA THR A 2 -13.67 -12.15 -16.17
C THR A 2 -14.14 -11.38 -14.94
N CYS A 3 -13.29 -11.29 -13.91
CA CYS A 3 -13.57 -10.50 -12.72
C CYS A 3 -13.63 -9.01 -13.09
N THR A 4 -14.63 -8.28 -12.58
CA THR A 4 -14.86 -6.85 -12.80
C THR A 4 -14.39 -6.02 -11.61
N LEU A 5 -14.30 -4.69 -11.77
CA LEU A 5 -13.97 -3.79 -10.66
C LEU A 5 -15.05 -3.89 -9.57
N ASP A 6 -16.32 -3.94 -9.96
CA ASP A 6 -17.45 -4.06 -9.04
C ASP A 6 -17.36 -5.34 -8.20
N ASP A 7 -16.95 -6.49 -8.80
CA ASP A 7 -16.73 -7.73 -8.06
C ASP A 7 -15.64 -7.57 -6.98
N VAL A 8 -14.56 -6.85 -7.28
CA VAL A 8 -13.48 -6.57 -6.32
C VAL A 8 -13.96 -5.66 -5.20
N LEU A 9 -14.72 -4.61 -5.55
CA LEU A 9 -15.26 -3.64 -4.59
C LEU A 9 -16.31 -4.27 -3.66
N GLU A 10 -17.13 -5.18 -4.17
CA GLU A 10 -18.16 -5.88 -3.39
C GLU A 10 -17.55 -6.73 -2.26
N ILE A 11 -16.46 -7.43 -2.53
CA ILE A 11 -15.80 -8.32 -1.56
C ILE A 11 -14.73 -7.63 -0.71
N LYS A 12 -14.42 -6.36 -1.00
CA LYS A 12 -13.41 -5.60 -0.26
C LYS A 12 -13.92 -5.32 1.17
N PRO A 13 -13.15 -5.67 2.22
CA PRO A 13 -13.53 -5.32 3.57
C PRO A 13 -13.53 -3.80 3.77
N ARG A 14 -14.42 -3.32 4.63
CA ARG A 14 -14.38 -1.94 5.11
C ARG A 14 -13.15 -1.74 6.01
N THR A 15 -12.43 -0.66 5.76
CA THR A 15 -11.17 -0.29 6.45
C THR A 15 -11.21 1.18 6.87
N GLY A 16 -10.24 1.62 7.68
CA GLY A 16 -10.09 3.04 8.04
C GLY A 16 -9.81 3.95 6.83
N ARG A 17 -9.17 3.39 5.81
CA ARG A 17 -8.78 4.05 4.55
C ARG A 17 -9.68 3.62 3.38
N HIS A 18 -10.96 3.31 3.65
CA HIS A 18 -11.83 2.64 2.68
C HIS A 18 -12.00 3.44 1.38
N GLU A 19 -12.33 4.72 1.49
CA GLU A 19 -12.61 5.57 0.32
C GLU A 19 -11.36 5.83 -0.52
N SER A 20 -10.21 6.12 0.11
CA SER A 20 -8.95 6.32 -0.60
C SER A 20 -8.53 5.04 -1.33
N GLN A 21 -8.66 3.89 -0.67
CA GLN A 21 -8.40 2.59 -1.31
C GLN A 21 -9.33 2.31 -2.50
N ILE A 22 -10.63 2.63 -2.40
CA ILE A 22 -11.57 2.50 -3.53
C ILE A 22 -11.10 3.38 -4.69
N ARG A 23 -10.74 4.63 -4.40
CA ARG A 23 -10.26 5.56 -5.42
C ARG A 23 -8.97 5.05 -6.08
N THR A 24 -8.03 4.51 -5.30
CA THR A 24 -6.83 3.86 -5.84
C THR A 24 -7.21 2.74 -6.81
N LEU A 25 -8.14 1.84 -6.45
CA LEU A 25 -8.58 0.76 -7.34
C LEU A 25 -9.26 1.27 -8.62
N GLN A 26 -10.04 2.35 -8.53
CA GLN A 26 -10.66 2.99 -9.69
C GLN A 26 -9.60 3.56 -10.64
N GLU A 27 -8.58 4.23 -10.10
CA GLU A 27 -7.47 4.78 -10.87
C GLU A 27 -6.62 3.67 -11.52
N LEU A 28 -6.32 2.59 -10.80
CA LEU A 28 -5.65 1.42 -11.38
C LEU A 28 -6.47 0.81 -12.52
N HIS A 29 -7.78 0.72 -12.38
CA HIS A 29 -8.66 0.22 -13.43
C HIS A 29 -8.69 1.16 -14.64
N ALA A 30 -8.75 2.47 -14.42
CA ALA A 30 -8.74 3.47 -15.48
C ALA A 30 -7.46 3.37 -16.34
N ARG A 31 -6.30 3.24 -15.68
CA ARG A 31 -4.98 3.18 -16.33
C ARG A 31 -4.68 1.82 -16.97
N TYR A 32 -4.91 0.74 -16.22
CA TYR A 32 -4.37 -0.58 -16.59
C TYR A 32 -5.43 -1.60 -16.99
N ARG A 33 -6.73 -1.34 -16.78
CA ARG A 33 -7.84 -2.22 -17.23
C ARG A 33 -7.65 -3.69 -16.81
N PHE A 34 -7.19 -3.93 -15.59
CA PHE A 34 -6.82 -5.26 -15.07
C PHE A 34 -5.74 -6.03 -15.84
N ARG A 35 -4.92 -5.35 -16.66
CA ARG A 35 -3.64 -5.94 -17.06
C ARG A 35 -2.83 -6.28 -15.80
N PRO A 36 -2.06 -7.38 -15.78
CA PRO A 36 -1.16 -7.68 -14.69
C PRO A 36 -0.20 -6.53 -14.45
N ILE A 37 -0.16 -6.03 -13.22
CA ILE A 37 0.73 -4.97 -12.76
C ILE A 37 1.54 -5.42 -11.54
N ARG A 38 2.44 -4.57 -11.09
CA ARG A 38 3.29 -4.78 -9.91
C ARG A 38 2.99 -3.69 -8.90
N ILE A 39 2.51 -4.11 -7.74
CA ILE A 39 2.10 -3.25 -6.64
C ILE A 39 3.14 -3.37 -5.54
N VAL A 40 3.68 -2.26 -5.08
CA VAL A 40 4.64 -2.23 -3.97
C VAL A 40 4.04 -1.43 -2.82
N GLU A 41 4.02 -2.02 -1.64
CA GLU A 41 3.59 -1.42 -0.39
C GLU A 41 4.77 -1.41 0.58
N THR A 42 5.03 -0.25 1.19
CA THR A 42 5.93 -0.13 2.34
C THR A 42 5.06 0.02 3.59
N GLY A 43 5.33 -0.78 4.62
CA GLY A 43 4.32 -1.13 5.64
C GLY A 43 3.59 -2.43 5.29
N THR A 44 2.89 -3.02 6.27
CA THR A 44 2.14 -4.26 6.09
C THR A 44 1.03 -4.42 7.14
N ILE A 45 0.23 -5.50 7.04
CA ILE A 45 -0.73 -5.87 8.08
C ILE A 45 0.03 -6.22 9.38
N ARG A 46 -0.08 -5.34 10.40
CA ARG A 46 0.53 -5.54 11.73
C ARG A 46 -0.43 -6.10 12.79
N ASN A 47 -1.73 -6.24 12.48
CA ASN A 47 -2.72 -6.74 13.43
C ASN A 47 -3.87 -7.50 12.74
N ASP A 48 -4.15 -8.74 13.16
CA ASP A 48 -5.19 -9.61 12.57
C ASP A 48 -6.56 -9.51 13.24
N HIS A 49 -6.70 -8.74 14.32
CA HIS A 49 -7.97 -8.53 14.99
C HIS A 49 -8.89 -7.58 14.18
N THR A 50 -10.17 -7.94 14.12
CA THR A 50 -11.16 -7.26 13.26
C THR A 50 -11.38 -5.79 13.57
N ASN A 51 -11.19 -5.37 14.83
CA ASN A 51 -11.29 -3.96 15.24
C ASN A 51 -10.14 -3.10 14.69
N TYR A 52 -8.98 -3.69 14.39
CA TYR A 52 -7.83 -2.97 13.82
C TYR A 52 -7.93 -2.79 12.31
N ARG A 53 -8.96 -3.36 11.65
CA ARG A 53 -9.29 -3.04 10.24
C ARG A 53 -9.56 -1.55 10.02
N MET A 54 -10.06 -0.88 11.07
CA MET A 54 -10.30 0.55 11.06
C MET A 54 -9.02 1.36 11.37
N GLY A 55 -7.94 0.70 11.78
CA GLY A 55 -6.60 1.26 11.95
C GLY A 55 -5.68 0.88 10.79
N ASP A 56 -4.46 0.47 11.11
CA ASP A 56 -3.32 0.46 10.16
C ASP A 56 -3.07 -0.88 9.47
N GLY A 57 -2.40 -0.83 8.31
CA GLY A 57 -1.84 -1.99 7.62
C GLY A 57 -2.79 -2.83 6.77
N TRP A 58 -4.10 -2.56 6.75
CA TRP A 58 -5.07 -3.36 5.98
C TRP A 58 -5.13 -3.05 4.47
N ALA A 59 -4.24 -2.19 3.97
CA ALA A 59 -4.08 -1.92 2.55
C ALA A 59 -3.58 -3.16 1.79
N THR A 60 -2.67 -3.96 2.37
CA THR A 60 -2.18 -5.22 1.78
C THR A 60 -3.31 -6.15 1.32
N TRP A 61 -4.39 -6.25 2.11
CA TRP A 61 -5.55 -7.08 1.74
C TRP A 61 -6.26 -6.56 0.49
N THR A 62 -6.37 -5.24 0.36
CA THR A 62 -6.96 -4.60 -0.82
C THR A 62 -6.13 -4.90 -2.07
N TRP A 63 -4.81 -4.79 -1.97
CA TRP A 63 -3.89 -5.10 -3.07
C TRP A 63 -3.95 -6.59 -3.45
N LEU A 64 -4.09 -7.48 -2.47
CA LEU A 64 -4.29 -8.91 -2.71
C LEU A 64 -5.57 -9.22 -3.49
N LEU A 65 -6.69 -8.55 -3.17
CA LEU A 65 -7.95 -8.73 -3.90
C LEU A 65 -7.80 -8.31 -5.37
N TRP A 66 -7.17 -7.16 -5.61
CA TRP A 66 -6.84 -6.71 -6.96
C TRP A 66 -5.93 -7.71 -7.69
N ALA A 67 -4.87 -8.18 -7.03
CA ALA A 67 -3.91 -9.11 -7.61
C ALA A 67 -4.54 -10.43 -8.04
N LYS A 68 -5.45 -10.98 -7.24
CA LYS A 68 -6.20 -12.19 -7.61
C LYS A 68 -7.10 -11.97 -8.83
N ALA A 69 -7.75 -10.81 -8.93
CA ALA A 69 -8.64 -10.49 -10.05
C ALA A 69 -7.88 -10.26 -11.37
N SER A 70 -6.72 -9.59 -11.30
CA SER A 70 -5.94 -9.13 -12.45
C SER A 70 -4.74 -9.99 -12.81
N LYS A 71 -4.40 -10.97 -11.97
CA LYS A 71 -3.11 -11.69 -11.98
C LYS A 71 -1.90 -10.78 -11.81
N SER A 72 -2.09 -9.66 -11.10
CA SER A 72 -1.00 -8.78 -10.67
C SER A 72 -0.21 -9.43 -9.53
N HIS A 73 0.92 -8.82 -9.18
CA HIS A 73 1.76 -9.26 -8.07
C HIS A 73 1.98 -8.12 -7.08
N VAL A 74 2.06 -8.47 -5.79
CA VAL A 74 2.21 -7.51 -4.69
C VAL A 74 3.52 -7.78 -3.96
N TRP A 75 4.27 -6.73 -3.64
CA TRP A 75 5.34 -6.77 -2.66
C TRP A 75 4.92 -5.98 -1.44
N THR A 76 4.91 -6.62 -0.28
CA THR A 76 4.66 -5.96 1.01
C THR A 76 5.95 -6.02 1.83
N CYS A 77 6.39 -4.87 2.32
CA CYS A 77 7.68 -4.72 2.96
C CYS A 77 7.53 -4.10 4.34
N ASP A 78 8.09 -4.74 5.36
CA ASP A 78 8.16 -4.18 6.71
C ASP A 78 9.50 -4.51 7.35
N ILE A 79 9.99 -3.62 8.21
CA ILE A 79 11.22 -3.85 8.96
C ILE A 79 11.02 -4.90 10.07
N ASP A 80 9.79 -5.05 10.55
CA ASP A 80 9.44 -6.02 11.58
C ASP A 80 9.14 -7.41 10.97
N PRO A 81 10.01 -8.42 11.19
CA PRO A 81 9.74 -9.78 10.72
C PRO A 81 8.46 -10.39 11.31
N ALA A 82 8.04 -9.98 12.52
CA ALA A 82 6.81 -10.48 13.12
C ALA A 82 5.57 -9.95 12.40
N ALA A 83 5.59 -8.68 11.97
CA ALA A 83 4.57 -8.10 11.12
C ALA A 83 4.45 -8.84 9.78
N ILE A 84 5.57 -9.12 9.12
CA ILE A 84 5.58 -9.90 7.87
C ILE A 84 5.04 -11.33 8.08
N ALA A 85 5.44 -12.00 9.16
CA ALA A 85 4.92 -13.34 9.47
C ALA A 85 3.40 -13.31 9.73
N LEU A 86 2.90 -12.29 10.42
CA LEU A 86 1.47 -12.09 10.64
C LEU A 86 0.73 -11.81 9.34
N CYS A 87 1.24 -10.89 8.52
CA CYS A 87 0.67 -10.58 7.22
C CYS A 87 0.54 -11.85 6.37
N ARG A 88 1.62 -12.64 6.26
CA ARG A 88 1.62 -13.94 5.56
C ARG A 88 0.54 -14.90 6.10
N LYS A 89 0.38 -14.99 7.42
CA LYS A 89 -0.70 -15.80 8.02
C LYS A 89 -2.08 -15.28 7.62
N VAL A 90 -2.31 -13.97 7.71
CA VAL A 90 -3.59 -13.33 7.40
C VAL A 90 -3.96 -13.55 5.93
N THR A 91 -3.04 -13.26 5.02
CA THR A 91 -3.19 -13.41 3.57
C THR A 91 -3.11 -14.86 3.09
N LYS A 92 -2.92 -15.80 4.02
CA LYS A 92 -2.85 -17.27 3.81
C LYS A 92 -1.74 -17.67 2.84
N ASP A 93 -0.57 -17.06 3.00
CA ASP A 93 0.62 -17.34 2.21
C ASP A 93 0.33 -17.30 0.70
N SER A 94 -0.40 -16.26 0.30
CA SER A 94 -0.88 -16.13 -1.08
C SER A 94 0.28 -16.08 -2.08
N PRO A 95 0.21 -16.83 -3.20
CA PRO A 95 1.26 -16.83 -4.23
C PRO A 95 1.34 -15.53 -5.05
N PHE A 96 0.41 -14.60 -4.81
CA PHE A 96 0.38 -13.27 -5.44
C PHE A 96 1.13 -12.20 -4.63
N ILE A 97 1.77 -12.60 -3.52
CA ILE A 97 2.47 -11.68 -2.62
C ILE A 97 3.87 -12.19 -2.35
N ASP A 98 4.86 -11.32 -2.55
CA ASP A 98 6.17 -11.44 -1.92
C ASP A 98 6.19 -10.64 -0.62
N TYR A 99 6.64 -11.29 0.45
CA TYR A 99 6.72 -10.71 1.79
C TYR A 99 8.18 -10.44 2.13
N VAL A 100 8.52 -9.18 2.27
CA VAL A 100 9.90 -8.71 2.39
C VAL A 100 10.14 -8.18 3.79
N VAL A 101 11.15 -8.73 4.48
CA VAL A 101 11.64 -8.18 5.75
C VAL A 101 12.83 -7.27 5.43
N SER A 102 12.62 -5.96 5.44
CA SER A 102 13.65 -4.98 5.12
C SER A 102 13.28 -3.58 5.61
N ASP A 103 14.29 -2.73 5.78
CA ASP A 103 14.09 -1.28 5.67
C ASP A 103 13.53 -0.93 4.28
N SER A 104 12.52 -0.07 4.22
CA SER A 104 11.75 0.19 3.00
C SER A 104 12.56 0.95 1.95
N VAL A 105 13.37 1.93 2.35
CA VAL A 105 14.26 2.67 1.44
C VAL A 105 15.30 1.74 0.81
N THR A 106 15.88 0.85 1.62
CA THR A 106 16.81 -0.19 1.14
C THR A 106 16.14 -1.14 0.15
N PHE A 107 14.96 -1.64 0.49
CA PHE A 107 14.19 -2.51 -0.39
C PHE A 107 13.84 -1.84 -1.72
N LEU A 108 13.32 -0.61 -1.69
CA LEU A 108 12.95 0.13 -2.90
C LEU A 108 14.15 0.43 -3.79
N ARG A 109 15.29 0.80 -3.19
CA ARG A 109 16.54 1.02 -3.93
C ARG A 109 16.97 -0.22 -4.69
N ASP A 110 16.88 -1.38 -4.04
CA ASP A 110 17.39 -2.65 -4.55
C ASP A 110 16.34 -3.41 -5.39
N PHE A 111 15.10 -2.92 -5.46
CA PHE A 111 14.02 -3.48 -6.28
C PHE A 111 14.38 -3.42 -7.78
N GLN A 112 14.16 -4.51 -8.53
CA GLN A 112 14.65 -4.65 -9.91
C GLN A 112 13.54 -4.63 -10.96
N GLU A 113 12.29 -4.44 -10.55
CA GLU A 113 11.11 -4.54 -11.40
C GLU A 113 10.40 -3.18 -11.54
N THR A 114 9.56 -3.04 -12.56
CA THR A 114 8.75 -1.82 -12.76
C THR A 114 7.59 -1.75 -11.77
N ILE A 115 7.40 -0.62 -11.10
CA ILE A 115 6.36 -0.37 -10.12
C ILE A 115 5.21 0.42 -10.78
N HIS A 116 3.99 -0.10 -10.70
CA HIS A 116 2.79 0.53 -11.26
C HIS A 116 1.93 1.18 -10.17
N LEU A 117 2.02 0.66 -8.94
CA LEU A 117 1.48 1.28 -7.74
C LEU A 117 2.58 1.24 -6.67
N LEU A 118 2.92 2.40 -6.12
CA LEU A 118 3.74 2.54 -4.93
C LEU A 118 2.88 3.11 -3.79
N TYR A 119 2.61 2.33 -2.75
CA TYR A 119 1.88 2.74 -1.56
C TYR A 119 2.85 2.94 -0.39
N LEU A 120 2.93 4.15 0.15
CA LEU A 120 3.88 4.54 1.20
C LEU A 120 3.18 4.63 2.57
N ASP A 121 3.48 3.67 3.46
CA ASP A 121 2.85 3.48 4.78
C ASP A 121 3.85 2.88 5.81
N SER A 122 5.14 3.20 5.67
CA SER A 122 6.20 2.61 6.51
C SER A 122 6.54 3.42 7.76
N PHE A 123 6.11 4.69 7.83
CA PHE A 123 6.50 5.62 8.90
C PHE A 123 5.33 6.52 9.35
N ASP A 124 4.78 6.20 10.52
CA ASP A 124 3.68 6.94 11.14
C ASP A 124 4.05 8.40 11.43
N ALA A 125 3.32 9.33 10.81
CA ALA A 125 3.38 10.73 11.22
C ALA A 125 2.75 10.90 12.62
N GLY A 126 3.41 11.68 13.48
CA GLY A 126 2.80 12.18 14.72
C GLY A 126 1.67 13.19 14.45
N PRO A 127 0.97 13.66 15.49
CA PRO A 127 -0.01 14.74 15.34
C PRO A 127 0.64 16.06 14.83
N PRO A 128 -0.14 17.02 14.28
CA PRO A 128 0.39 18.32 13.88
C PRO A 128 1.22 18.99 14.98
N GLY A 129 2.41 19.47 14.61
CA GLY A 129 3.39 20.04 15.53
C GLY A 129 4.34 19.02 16.18
N ASP A 130 4.13 17.72 15.98
CA ASP A 130 5.07 16.67 16.40
C ASP A 130 6.31 16.66 15.47
N PRO A 131 7.54 16.65 16.02
CA PRO A 131 8.76 16.54 15.22
C PRO A 131 8.76 15.37 14.23
N ARG A 132 8.08 14.27 14.56
CA ARG A 132 7.96 13.07 13.71
C ARG A 132 7.23 13.33 12.40
N VAL A 133 6.43 14.39 12.28
CA VAL A 133 5.80 14.77 11.01
C VAL A 133 6.87 15.04 9.94
N LYS A 134 7.91 15.80 10.31
CA LYS A 134 9.01 16.11 9.38
C LYS A 134 9.79 14.85 9.01
N GLU A 135 10.03 13.97 9.99
CA GLU A 135 10.74 12.71 9.78
C GLU A 135 9.96 11.78 8.84
N ALA A 136 8.64 11.65 9.03
CA ALA A 136 7.76 10.87 8.16
C ALA A 136 7.77 11.39 6.72
N CYS A 137 7.67 12.72 6.53
CA CYS A 137 7.76 13.33 5.20
C CYS A 137 9.15 13.11 4.55
N GLN A 138 10.23 13.23 5.32
CA GLN A 138 11.59 12.96 4.83
C GLN A 138 11.82 11.48 4.53
N HIS A 139 11.15 10.58 5.24
CA HIS A 139 11.19 9.15 4.95
C HIS A 139 10.45 8.83 3.64
N GLN A 140 9.22 9.32 3.47
CA GLN A 140 8.47 9.16 2.22
C GLN A 140 9.23 9.74 1.02
N LEU A 141 9.88 10.90 1.16
CA LEU A 141 10.73 11.45 0.10
C LEU A 141 11.86 10.49 -0.28
N ARG A 142 12.57 9.93 0.70
CA ARG A 142 13.65 8.95 0.45
C ARG A 142 13.14 7.67 -0.21
N GLU A 143 11.93 7.23 0.13
CA GLU A 143 11.29 6.08 -0.52
C GLU A 143 10.99 6.37 -1.99
N ILE A 144 10.42 7.54 -2.30
CA ILE A 144 10.17 7.97 -3.68
C ILE A 144 11.49 8.08 -4.45
N GLU A 145 12.51 8.74 -3.89
CA GLU A 145 13.83 8.87 -4.53
C GLU A 145 14.46 7.51 -4.82
N ALA A 146 14.33 6.54 -3.90
CA ALA A 146 14.84 5.19 -4.06
C ALA A 146 14.09 4.37 -5.12
N ALA A 147 12.81 4.67 -5.34
CA ALA A 147 11.95 3.98 -6.30
C ALA A 147 11.83 4.68 -7.66
N TYR A 148 12.29 5.93 -7.78
CA TYR A 148 11.93 6.83 -8.88
C TYR A 148 12.24 6.27 -10.26
N ASP A 149 13.42 5.65 -10.43
CA ASP A 149 13.87 5.03 -11.68
C ASP A 149 13.15 3.71 -12.02
N LYS A 150 12.28 3.23 -11.13
CA LYS A 150 11.52 1.98 -11.24
C LYS A 150 10.03 2.24 -11.48
N LEU A 151 9.57 3.48 -11.36
CA LEU A 151 8.17 3.83 -11.61
C LEU A 151 7.84 3.70 -13.10
N ASP A 152 6.72 3.06 -13.40
CA ASP A 152 6.07 3.13 -14.70
C ASP A 152 5.68 4.58 -15.04
N ASP A 153 5.62 4.95 -16.31
CA ASP A 153 5.25 6.32 -16.73
C ASP A 153 3.83 6.69 -16.27
N ASP A 154 2.93 5.71 -16.17
CA ASP A 154 1.56 5.86 -15.67
C ASP A 154 1.41 5.45 -14.19
N ALA A 155 2.54 5.27 -13.47
CA ALA A 155 2.52 4.79 -12.10
C ALA A 155 1.70 5.68 -11.17
N LEU A 156 1.02 5.04 -10.22
CA LEU A 156 0.36 5.70 -9.11
C LEU A 156 1.23 5.66 -7.87
N VAL A 157 1.48 6.81 -7.24
CA VAL A 157 2.17 6.90 -5.94
C VAL A 157 1.17 7.41 -4.91
N VAL A 158 0.88 6.62 -3.88
CA VAL A 158 -0.09 6.95 -2.84
C VAL A 158 0.63 7.12 -1.51
N LEU A 159 0.37 8.24 -0.85
CA LEU A 159 0.95 8.60 0.45
C LEU A 159 -0.08 8.36 1.56
N ASP A 160 0.19 7.48 2.53
CA ASP A 160 -0.75 7.23 3.64
C ASP A 160 -0.68 8.31 4.72
N ASP A 161 0.53 8.79 5.03
CA ASP A 161 0.81 9.79 6.06
C ASP A 161 0.99 11.20 5.49
N VAL A 162 -0.11 11.90 5.17
CA VAL A 162 -0.09 13.32 4.79
C VAL A 162 -0.46 14.21 5.99
N PRO A 163 0.43 15.12 6.43
CA PRO A 163 0.11 16.06 7.50
C PRO A 163 -0.84 17.15 6.97
N ASN A 164 -2.11 17.12 7.38
CA ASN A 164 -3.05 18.22 7.14
C ASN A 164 -3.68 18.72 8.45
N ASP A 165 -4.00 20.02 8.49
CA ASP A 165 -4.57 20.70 9.67
C ASP A 165 -6.04 20.32 9.93
N LEU A 166 -6.70 19.64 8.99
CA LEU A 166 -8.11 19.32 9.03
C LEU A 166 -8.44 17.98 9.70
N ARG A 167 -7.44 17.09 9.88
CA ARG A 167 -7.61 15.76 10.49
C ARG A 167 -8.79 14.92 9.93
N ASN A 168 -9.26 15.18 8.71
CA ASN A 168 -10.29 14.38 8.04
C ASN A 168 -9.72 13.05 7.47
N GLY A 169 -8.70 12.49 8.14
CA GLY A 169 -7.89 11.37 7.68
C GLY A 169 -6.55 11.84 7.11
N LYS A 170 -5.49 11.07 7.37
CA LYS A 170 -4.13 11.34 6.88
C LYS A 170 -3.97 11.18 5.35
N GLY A 171 -5.02 10.77 4.63
CA GLY A 171 -5.02 10.57 3.17
C GLY A 171 -6.19 11.21 2.43
N GLU A 172 -6.82 12.27 2.96
CA GLU A 172 -8.02 12.87 2.33
C GLU A 172 -7.77 13.44 0.91
N LEU A 173 -6.51 13.68 0.53
CA LEU A 173 -6.12 14.22 -0.78
C LEU A 173 -4.93 13.51 -1.44
N SER A 174 -4.57 12.31 -1.00
CA SER A 174 -3.56 11.51 -1.71
C SER A 174 -4.17 11.05 -3.05
N VAL A 175 -3.89 11.82 -4.12
CA VAL A 175 -4.11 11.44 -5.52
C VAL A 175 -2.97 10.57 -6.00
#